data_AF-A0A0E4CSC1-F1
#
_entry.id   AF-A0A0E4CSC1-F1
#
_cell.length_a   1.000
_cell.length_b   1.000
_cell.length_c   1.000
_cell.angle_alpha   90.00
_cell.angle_beta   90.00
_cell.angle_gamma   90.00
#
_symmetry.space_group_name_H-M   'P 1'
#
loop_
_entity.id
_entity.type
_entity.pdbx_description
1 polymer ?
#
loop_
_entity_poly.entity_id
_entity_poly.type
_entity_poly.pdbx_seq_one_letter_code
_entity_poly.pdbx_strand_id
1 'polypeptide(L)' 'MKRFLVLLVTTIFAFILAATVFAQSFFIGPLLIILSVCSFVFSMISLYQKNKKIAEIVLELMFNFLMWP' A
#
# COMPACT_ATOMS: atom_id res chain seq x y z
N MET A 1 -1.76 -17.52 -4.07
CA MET A 1 -0.56 -16.65 -4.05
C MET A 1 -0.66 -15.52 -5.07
N LYS A 2 -1.14 -15.78 -6.30
CA LYS A 2 -1.30 -14.78 -7.37
C LYS A 2 -2.05 -13.50 -6.94
N ARG A 3 -3.13 -13.60 -6.16
CA ARG A 3 -3.90 -12.43 -5.67
C ARG A 3 -3.10 -11.43 -4.83
N PHE A 4 -2.16 -11.90 -4.00
CA PHE A 4 -1.37 -11.02 -3.14
C PHE A 4 -0.33 -10.23 -3.94
N LEU A 5 0.34 -10.90 -4.88
CA LEU A 5 1.24 -10.25 -5.83
C LEU A 5 0.52 -9.19 -6.66
N VAL A 6 -0.69 -9.49 -7.13
CA VAL A 6 -1.51 -8.52 -7.86
C VAL A 6 -1.86 -7.32 -6.97
N LEU A 7 -2.31 -7.55 -5.73
CA LEU A 7 -2.59 -6.47 -4.79
C LEU A 7 -1.36 -5.58 -4.58
N LEU A 8 -0.20 -6.17 -4.27
CA LEU A 8 1.03 -5.44 -4.00
C LEU A 8 1.50 -4.62 -5.22
N VAL A 9 1.46 -5.21 -6.43
CA VAL A 9 1.77 -4.49 -7.67
C VAL A 9 0.78 -3.35 -7.91
N THR A 10 -0.51 -3.56 -7.67
CA THR A 10 -1.52 -2.50 -7.81
C THR A 10 -1.35 -1.39 -6.78
N THR A 11 -0.91 -1.69 -5.55
CA THR A 11 -0.65 -0.66 -4.53
C THR A 11 0.52 0.23 -4.96
N ILE A 12 1.63 -0.36 -5.43
CA ILE A 12 2.80 0.39 -5.90
C ILE A 12 2.44 1.27 -7.10
N PHE A 13 1.75 0.70 -8.10
CA PHE A 13 1.33 1.47 -9.28
C PHE A 13 0.38 2.60 -8.92
N ALA A 14 -0.61 2.35 -8.06
CA ALA A 14 -1.55 3.37 -7.60
C ALA A 14 -0.85 4.49 -6.83
N PHE A 15 0.15 4.17 -6.01
CA PHE A 15 0.92 5.16 -5.26
C PHE A 15 1.80 6.04 -6.17
N ILE A 16 2.44 5.46 -7.19
CA ILE A 16 3.23 6.21 -8.19
C ILE A 16 2.31 7.12 -9.03
N LEU A 17 1.15 6.60 -9.45
CA LEU A 17 0.12 7.38 -10.14
C LEU A 17 -0.40 8.51 -9.26
N ALA A 18 -0.66 8.25 -7.98
CA ALA A 18 -1.09 9.25 -7.03
C ALA A 18 -0.05 10.38 -6.90
N ALA A 19 1.23 10.04 -6.69
CA ALA A 19 2.31 11.01 -6.53
C ALA A 19 2.51 11.89 -7.78
N THR A 20 2.38 11.31 -8.98
CA THR A 20 2.54 12.03 -10.25
C THR A 20 1.32 12.89 -10.60
N VAL A 21 0.11 12.42 -10.30
CA VAL A 21 -1.15 13.13 -10.60
C VAL A 21 -1.50 14.18 -9.54
N PHE A 22 -1.00 14.04 -8.30
CA PHE A 22 -1.24 15.02 -7.23
C PHE A 22 -0.74 16.42 -7.58
N ALA A 23 0.38 16.53 -8.33
CA ALA A 23 0.90 17.81 -8.78
C ALA A 23 0.02 18.52 -9.82
N GLN A 24 -0.86 17.79 -10.52
CA GLN A 24 -1.68 18.31 -11.62
C GLN A 24 -3.17 18.43 -11.27
N SER A 25 -3.68 17.65 -10.31
CA SER A 25 -5.11 17.62 -9.99
C SER A 25 -5.38 17.54 -8.49
N PHE A 26 -6.04 18.57 -7.96
CA PHE A 26 -6.52 18.66 -6.58
C PHE A 26 -7.61 17.64 -6.20
N PHE A 27 -8.24 16.95 -7.16
CA PHE A 27 -9.35 16.03 -6.87
C PHE A 27 -8.98 14.55 -7.08
N ILE A 28 -8.34 14.22 -8.20
CA ILE A 28 -7.95 12.84 -8.55
C ILE A 28 -6.75 12.36 -7.73
N GLY A 29 -5.81 13.26 -7.40
CA GLY A 29 -4.66 12.94 -6.57
C GLY A 29 -5.07 12.38 -5.20
N PRO A 30 -5.85 13.13 -4.38
CA PRO A 30 -6.34 12.65 -3.10
C PRO A 30 -7.15 11.34 -3.21
N LEU A 31 -7.97 11.20 -4.25
CA LEU A 31 -8.76 9.98 -4.48
C LEU A 31 -7.87 8.75 -4.69
N LEU A 32 -6.81 8.87 -5.48
CA LEU A 32 -5.85 7.79 -5.71
C LEU A 32 -5.04 7.45 -4.46
N ILE A 33 -4.71 8.45 -3.63
CA ILE A 33 -4.07 8.22 -2.32
C ILE A 33 -4.98 7.38 -1.44
N ILE A 34 -6.27 7.74 -1.32
CA ILE A 34 -7.24 6.99 -0.50
C ILE A 34 -7.36 5.55 -1.01
N LEU A 35 -7.50 5.36 -2.32
CA LEU A 35 -7.57 4.02 -2.92
C LEU A 35 -6.29 3.20 -2.66
N SER A 36 -5.12 3.83 -2.72
CA SER A 36 -3.84 3.19 -2.41
C SER A 36 -3.76 2.76 -0.94
N VAL A 37 -4.18 3.63 -0.01
CA VAL A 37 -4.22 3.31 1.43
C VAL A 37 -5.20 2.17 1.71
N CYS A 38 -6.39 2.19 1.13
CA CYS A 38 -7.37 1.11 1.26
C CYS A 38 -6.84 -0.22 0.71
N SER A 39 -6.22 -0.20 -0.47
CA SER A 39 -5.60 -1.39 -1.07
C SER A 39 -4.47 -1.94 -0.20
N PHE A 40 -3.64 -1.06 0.36
CA PHE A 40 -2.56 -1.43 1.27
C PHE A 40 -3.10 -2.13 2.53
N VAL A 41 -4.08 -1.54 3.21
CA VAL A 41 -4.70 -2.12 4.41
C VAL A 41 -5.31 -3.48 4.11
N PHE A 42 -6.02 -3.61 2.99
CA PHE A 42 -6.64 -4.87 2.60
C PHE A 42 -5.59 -5.95 2.29
N SER A 43 -4.49 -5.57 1.63
CA SER A 43 -3.35 -6.44 1.38
C SER A 43 -2.74 -6.95 2.70
N MET A 44 -2.55 -6.06 3.68
CA MET A 44 -2.03 -6.44 5.00
C MET A 44 -2.96 -7.37 5.78
N ILE A 45 -4.27 -7.10 5.78
CA ILE A 45 -5.25 -8.00 6.41
C ILE A 45 -5.21 -9.38 5.75
N SER A 46 -5.16 -9.43 4.41
CA SER A 46 -5.08 -10.69 3.68
C SER A 46 -3.79 -11.46 3.99
N LEU A 47 -2.67 -10.77 4.14
CA LEU A 47 -1.40 -11.40 4.49
C LEU A 47 -1.40 -11.88 5.95
N TYR A 48 -2.01 -11.13 6.86
CA TYR A 48 -2.17 -11.50 8.27
C TYR A 48 -3.03 -12.76 8.43
N GLN A 49 -4.13 -12.88 7.70
CA GLN A 49 -4.97 -14.09 7.68
C GLN A 49 -4.22 -15.32 7.17
N LYS A 50 -3.29 -15.14 6.23
CA LYS A 50 -2.58 -16.24 5.60
C LYS A 50 -1.33 -16.68 6.37
N ASN A 51 -0.53 -15.72 6.84
CA ASN A 51 0.72 -15.96 7.56
C ASN A 51 1.02 -14.78 8.49
N LYS A 52 0.58 -14.88 9.75
CA LYS A 52 0.76 -13.85 10.78
C LYS A 52 2.22 -13.40 10.96
N LYS A 53 3.17 -14.34 11.03
CA LYS A 53 4.60 -14.03 11.20
C LYS A 53 5.17 -13.17 10.05
N ILE A 54 4.75 -13.44 8.82
CA ILE A 54 5.22 -12.66 7.66
C ILE A 54 4.56 -11.27 7.68
N ALA A 55 3.30 -11.18 8.10
CA ALA A 55 2.60 -9.90 8.22
C ALA A 55 3.27 -9.00 9.24
N GLU A 56 3.63 -9.53 10.41
CA GLU A 56 4.36 -8.79 11.45
C GLU A 56 5.69 -8.24 10.92
N ILE A 57 6.50 -9.07 10.23
CA ILE A 57 7.77 -8.62 9.65
C ILE A 57 7.56 -7.48 8.64
N VAL A 58 6.56 -7.59 7.77
CA VAL A 58 6.26 -6.53 6.78
C VAL A 58 5.79 -5.25 7.47
N LEU A 59 4.96 -5.37 8.50
CA LEU A 59 4.47 -4.24 9.29
C LEU A 59 5.60 -3.54 10.04
N GLU A 60 6.49 -4.32 10.66
CA GLU A 60 7.66 -3.84 11.40
C GLU A 60 8.65 -3.15 10.47
N LEU A 61 8.88 -3.70 9.27
CA LEU A 61 9.73 -3.08 8.25
C LEU A 61 9.16 -1.76 7.75
N MET A 62 7.83 -1.68 7.56
CA MET A 62 7.17 -0.44 7.18
C MET A 62 7.21 0.62 8.27
N PHE A 63 6.97 0.23 9.53
CA PHE A 63 7.10 1.15 10.67
C PHE A 63 8.54 1.62 10.86
N ASN A 64 9.54 0.75 10.70
CA ASN A 64 10.95 1.15 10.72
C ASN A 64 11.28 2.15 9.62
N PHE A 65 10.74 1.97 8.41
CA PHE A 65 10.93 2.92 7.33
C PHE A 65 10.25 4.27 7.61
N LEU A 66 9.13 4.27 8.34
CA LEU A 66 8.38 5.48 8.71
C LEU A 66 9.00 6.22 9.91
N MET A 67 9.68 5.51 10.81
CA MET A 67 10.45 6.08 11.92
C MET A 67 11.87 6.49 11.51
N TRP A 68 12.29 6.18 10.29
CA TRP A 68 13.57 6.65 9.76
C TRP A 68 13.49 8.18 9.63
N PRO A 69 14.39 8.95 10.28
CA PRO A 69 14.40 10.41 10.23
C PRO A 69 14.48 10.99 8.81
#